data_AF-A0A6B3HP94-F1
#
_entry.id   AF-A0A6B3HP94-F1
#
_cell.length_a   1.000
_cell.length_b   1.000
_cell.length_c   1.000
_cell.angle_alpha   90.00
_cell.angle_beta   90.00
_cell.angle_gamma   90.00
#
_symmetry.space_group_name_H-M   'P 1'
#
loop_
_entity.id
_entity.type
_entity.pdbx_description
1 polymer ?
#
loop_
_entity_poly.entity_id
_entity_poly.type
_entity_poly.pdbx_seq_one_letter_code
_entity_poly.pdbx_strand_id
1 'polypeptide(L)' 'MTVPQGVVYGYLGPNGAGKSTTIRMLMGLSRPTSGQVRVLGQDPTEPEVRRRIGYLPGELRLDERL' A
#
# COMPACT_ATOMS: atom_id res chain seq x y z
N MET A 1 0.80 -14.11 -1.07
CA MET A 1 1.09 -13.45 -2.37
C MET A 1 2.44 -12.78 -2.24
N THR A 2 3.31 -12.90 -3.24
CA THR A 2 4.63 -12.25 -3.26
C THR A 2 4.76 -11.48 -4.56
N VAL A 3 5.25 -10.24 -4.49
CA VAL A 3 5.55 -9.42 -5.66
C VAL A 3 7.06 -9.36 -5.81
N PRO A 4 7.65 -9.95 -6.87
CA PRO A 4 9.08 -9.86 -7.12
C PRO A 4 9.51 -8.44 -7.44
N GLN A 5 10.78 -8.13 -7.19
CA GLN A 5 11.36 -6.85 -7.58
C GLN A 5 11.28 -6.65 -9.10
N GLY A 6 10.96 -5.42 -9.53
CA GLY A 6 10.86 -5.05 -10.94
C GLY A 6 9.54 -5.45 -11.61
N VAL A 7 8.61 -6.07 -10.89
CA VAL A 7 7.32 -6.49 -11.44
C VAL A 7 6.20 -5.55 -11.01
N VAL A 8 5.33 -5.21 -11.96
CA VAL A 8 4.11 -4.44 -11.72
C VAL A 8 2.93 -5.39 -11.53
N TYR A 9 2.19 -5.22 -10.44
CA TYR A 9 0.95 -5.96 -10.16
C TYR A 9 -0.24 -5.02 -10.04
N GLY A 10 -1.41 -5.49 -10.50
CA GLY A 10 -2.69 -4.83 -10.32
C GLY A 10 -3.67 -5.72 -9.55
N TYR A 11 -4.46 -5.11 -8.65
CA TYR A 11 -5.60 -5.78 -8.03
C TYR A 11 -6.85 -5.57 -8.89
N LEU A 12 -7.51 -6.66 -9.29
CA LEU A 12 -8.75 -6.64 -10.07
C LEU A 12 -9.90 -7.28 -9.28
N GLY A 13 -11.10 -6.70 -9.38
CA GLY A 13 -12.30 -7.22 -8.73
C GLY A 13 -13.38 -6.15 -8.54
N PRO A 14 -14.60 -6.53 -8.10
CA PRO A 14 -15.70 -5.59 -7.89
C PRO A 14 -15.45 -4.62 -6.73
N ASN A 15 -16.29 -3.59 -6.62
CA ASN A 15 -16.28 -2.70 -5.45
C ASN A 15 -16.52 -3.51 -4.17
N GLY A 16 -15.79 -3.19 -3.10
CA GLY A 16 -15.83 -3.95 -1.85
C GLY A 16 -14.95 -5.20 -1.80
N ALA A 17 -14.35 -5.65 -2.90
CA ALA A 17 -13.46 -6.83 -2.92
C ALA A 17 -12.13 -6.68 -2.15
N GLY A 18 -11.91 -5.54 -1.47
CA GLY A 18 -10.74 -5.31 -0.63
C GLY A 18 -9.52 -4.70 -1.33
N LYS A 19 -9.55 -4.40 -2.63
CA LYS A 19 -8.41 -3.86 -3.40
C LYS A 19 -7.71 -2.66 -2.71
N SER A 20 -8.45 -1.58 -2.46
CA SER A 20 -7.90 -0.38 -1.83
C SER A 20 -7.52 -0.62 -0.37
N THR A 21 -8.21 -1.53 0.32
CA THR A 21 -7.86 -1.94 1.68
C THR A 21 -6.51 -2.65 1.70
N THR A 22 -6.26 -3.56 0.76
CA THR A 22 -4.98 -4.24 0.63
C THR A 22 -3.85 -3.27 0.29
N ILE A 23 -4.09 -2.31 -0.61
CA ILE A 23 -3.11 -1.25 -0.90
C ILE A 23 -2.80 -0.44 0.37
N ARG A 24 -3.80 -0.07 1.18
CA ARG A 24 -3.59 0.61 2.47
C ARG A 24 -2.78 -0.22 3.47
N MET A 25 -2.98 -1.54 3.50
CA MET A 25 -2.16 -2.43 4.35
C MET A 25 -0.70 -2.46 3.91
N LEU A 26 -0.43 -2.55 2.59
CA LEU A 26 0.92 -2.49 2.03
C LEU A 26 1.64 -1.16 2.33
N MET A 27 0.89 -0.06 2.42
CA MET A 27 1.42 1.26 2.76
C MET A 27 1.57 1.49 4.27
N GLY A 28 1.19 0.51 5.11
CA GLY A 28 1.19 0.66 6.57
C GLY A 28 0.11 1.62 7.10
N LEU A 29 -0.91 1.97 6.29
CA LEU A 29 -2.01 2.85 6.70
C LEU A 29 -3.17 2.10 7.37
N SER A 30 -3.19 0.77 7.27
CA SER A 30 -4.16 -0.10 7.94
C SER A 30 -3.48 -1.39 8.37
N ARG A 31 -3.85 -1.94 9.52
CA ARG A 31 -3.37 -3.26 9.94
C ARG A 31 -4.28 -4.37 9.41
N PRO A 32 -3.73 -5.52 8.99
CA PRO A 32 -4.54 -6.69 8.71
C PRO A 32 -5.16 -7.22 10.01
N THR A 33 -6.42 -7.68 9.96
CA THR A 33 -7.06 -8.33 11.12
C THR A 33 -6.40 -9.66 11.46
N SER A 34 -5.86 -10.36 10.47
CA SER A 34 -5.13 -11.61 10.61
C SER A 34 -4.09 -11.77 9.49
N GLY A 35 -3.08 -12.62 9.72
CA GLY A 35 -1.96 -12.80 8.79
C GLY A 35 -0.90 -11.71 8.92
N GLN A 36 -0.02 -11.62 7.92
CA GLN A 36 1.10 -10.67 7.91
C GLN A 36 1.31 -10.08 6.52
N VAL A 37 1.84 -8.86 6.49
CA VAL A 37 2.29 -8.16 5.29
C VAL A 37 3.72 -7.71 5.53
N ARG A 38 4.58 -7.87 4.51
CA ARG A 38 5.95 -7.35 4.53
C ARG A 38 6.22 -6.58 3.25
N VAL A 39 6.86 -5.43 3.38
CA VAL A 39 7.30 -4.60 2.26
C VAL A 39 8.80 -4.40 2.41
N LEU A 40 9.56 -4.71 1.37
CA LEU A 40 11.03 -4.68 1.39
C LEU A 40 11.63 -5.55 2.53
N GLY A 41 10.91 -6.64 2.88
CA GLY A 41 11.30 -7.58 3.93
C GLY A 41 10.88 -7.18 5.36
N GLN A 42 10.31 -6.00 5.57
CA GLN A 42 10.03 -5.41 6.88
C GLN A 42 8.54 -5.09 7.06
N ASP A 43 8.14 -4.72 8.28
CA ASP A 43 6.77 -4.28 8.59
C ASP A 43 6.53 -2.90 7.93
N PRO A 44 5.47 -2.73 7.11
CA PRO A 44 5.21 -1.48 6.41
C PRO A 44 4.83 -0.31 7.32
N THR A 45 4.59 -0.53 8.61
CA THR A 45 4.33 0.54 9.60
C THR A 45 5.62 1.20 10.09
N GLU A 46 6.78 0.58 9.89
CA GLU A 46 8.07 1.13 10.29
C GLU A 46 8.41 2.40 9.50
N PRO A 47 8.87 3.50 10.15
CA PRO A 47 9.17 4.76 9.48
C PRO A 47 10.15 4.65 8.31
N GLU A 48 11.19 3.80 8.45
CA GLU A 48 12.19 3.60 7.39
C GLU A 48 11.62 2.92 6.14
N VAL A 49 10.64 2.03 6.32
CA VAL A 49 9.95 1.38 5.19
C VAL A 49 9.02 2.38 4.52
N ARG A 50 8.25 3.14 5.30
CA ARG A 50 7.30 4.13 4.78
C ARG A 50 8.00 5.22 3.96
N ARG A 51 9.21 5.63 4.36
CA ARG A 51 10.06 6.57 3.59
C ARG A 51 10.41 6.07 2.18
N ARG A 52 10.35 4.75 1.95
CA ARG A 52 10.67 4.11 0.66
C ARG A 52 9.43 3.80 -0.19
N ILE A 53 8.23 4.18 0.26
CA ILE A 53 6.97 3.92 -0.43
C ILE A 53 6.45 5.23 -1.03
N GLY A 54 6.22 5.25 -2.34
CA GLY A 54 5.44 6.29 -3.02
C GLY A 54 3.96 5.90 -3.10
N TYR A 55 3.06 6.85 -2.86
CA TYR A 55 1.61 6.64 -3.01
C TYR A 55 0.97 7.80 -3.78
N LEU A 56 0.28 7.46 -4.85
CA LEU A 56 -0.57 8.39 -5.59
C LEU A 56 -2.04 8.03 -5.30
N PRO A 57 -2.77 8.83 -4.50
CA PRO A 57 -4.20 8.62 -4.32
C PRO A 57 -4.96 8.87 -5.63
N GLY A 58 -6.09 8.19 -5.80
CA GLY A 58 -6.95 8.38 -6.98
C GLY A 58 -7.49 9.81 -7.12
N GLU A 59 -7.65 10.52 -6.01
CA GLU A 59 -7.89 11.96 -5.97
C GLU A 59 -6.70 12.63 -5.27
N LEU A 60 -5.90 13.37 -6.04
CA LEU A 60 -4.83 14.17 -5.49
C LEU A 60 -5.39 15.53 -5.11
N ARG A 61 -5.53 15.78 -3.80
CA ARG A 61 -5.79 17.12 -3.27
C ARG A 61 -4.46 17.76 -2.93
N LEU A 62 -3.94 18.57 -3.85
CA LEU A 62 -2.83 19.47 -3.58
C LEU A 62 -3.39 20.66 -2.80
N ASP A 63 -2.71 21.03 -1.72
CA ASP A 63 -2.99 22.27 -1.02
C ASP A 63 -2.69 23.44 -1.99
N GLU A 64 -3.57 24.43 -2.08
CA GLU A 64 -3.44 25.57 -3.03
C GLU A 64 -2.25 26.48 -2.70
N ARG A 65 -1.51 26.18 -1.64
CA ARG A 65 -0.32 26.92 -1.16
C ARG A 65 1.02 26.32 -1.62
N LEU A 66 1.01 25.40 -2.59
CA LEU A 66 2.20 24.93 -3.32
C LEU A 66 2.30 25.58 -4.69
#